data_AF-A0A4W5L9U1-F1
#
_entry.id   AF-A0A4W5L9U1-F1
#
_cell.length_a   1.000
_cell.length_b   1.000
_cell.length_c   1.000
_cell.angle_alpha   90.00
_cell.angle_beta   90.00
_cell.angle_gamma   90.00
#
_symmetry.space_group_name_H-M   'P 1'
#
loop_
_entity.id
_entity.type
_entity.pdbx_description
1 polymer ?
#
loop_
_entity_poly.entity_id
_entity_poly.type
_entity_poly.pdbx_seq_one_letter_code
_entity_poly.pdbx_strand_id
1 'polypeptide(L)'
;MDDQGYYSKNIINSTNSGVNRGTNRQSGNNAWQEPGDSNPDVNANAPVNANADPQTQQDLTQPRHSDGFTMIPPIESRRSKLQRMAQKEEEDLQRWKEANRPGPVQLAPERLGGAVSLAEARERQLLELRRSKLQKQLRKEEMDRQRKQAEEEENDRMKAKQREKAERLQERREQEERQRREVLQQDHLRKTKQFLQRVERSDAAPVAVTSASHTSPWARAQEYRADRREVENTALQLKKEEQRTKSEVLEEKESDQEEERRRELRRGRSAFLDRLQGGGTEVAGGQIELQRPPVPMVEDRRDWQTHSQTSQPQDTFTSPEPAPAHSISEWREETNPDFEWVVMKLQNSFPFCERPFLEDIVIQCNGDCQQAYDLLI
;
A
#
# COMPACT_ATOMS: atom_id res chain seq x y z
N MET A 1 23.79 -56.95 -4.11
CA MET A 1 23.25 -55.69 -3.59
C MET A 1 24.12 -54.55 -4.14
N ASP A 2 24.19 -54.30 -5.44
CA ASP A 2 23.10 -54.11 -6.41
C ASP A 2 22.16 -52.98 -5.96
N ASP A 3 22.40 -51.76 -6.43
CA ASP A 3 21.58 -51.23 -7.53
C ASP A 3 22.32 -50.12 -8.31
N GLN A 4 22.49 -50.29 -9.62
CA GLN A 4 23.04 -49.28 -10.53
C GLN A 4 22.04 -49.03 -11.67
N GLY A 5 21.21 -48.00 -11.50
CA GLY A 5 20.24 -47.57 -12.50
C GLY A 5 20.87 -46.73 -13.62
N TYR A 6 21.32 -47.37 -14.71
CA TYR A 6 21.48 -46.69 -16.00
C TYR A 6 20.11 -46.21 -16.52
N TYR A 7 20.04 -45.02 -17.12
CA TYR A 7 19.48 -44.88 -18.48
C TYR A 7 19.90 -43.54 -19.13
N SER A 8 19.76 -43.46 -20.45
CA SER A 8 20.44 -42.46 -21.30
C SER A 8 19.46 -41.78 -22.25
N LYS A 9 19.79 -40.53 -22.63
CA LYS A 9 19.26 -39.74 -23.77
C LYS A 9 17.78 -39.33 -23.71
N ASN A 10 17.55 -38.03 -23.93
CA ASN A 10 16.99 -37.62 -25.24
C ASN A 10 17.44 -36.22 -25.65
N ILE A 11 17.80 -36.10 -26.93
CA ILE A 11 18.15 -34.87 -27.63
C ILE A 11 16.95 -34.51 -28.50
N ILE A 12 16.44 -33.29 -28.41
CA ILE A 12 15.58 -32.71 -29.46
C ILE A 12 16.04 -31.28 -29.75
N ASN A 13 16.75 -31.12 -30.87
CA ASN A 13 16.85 -29.84 -31.57
C ASN A 13 15.54 -29.62 -32.36
N SER A 14 15.02 -28.40 -32.36
CA SER A 14 13.95 -27.97 -33.28
C SER A 14 14.21 -26.50 -33.66
N THR A 15 15.08 -26.26 -34.65
CA THR A 15 14.68 -25.90 -36.03
C THR A 15 13.85 -24.62 -36.13
N ASN A 16 14.51 -23.47 -36.10
CA ASN A 16 13.99 -22.23 -36.67
C ASN A 16 13.96 -22.36 -38.21
N SER A 17 12.78 -22.26 -38.84
CA SER A 17 12.62 -22.43 -40.29
C SER A 17 11.35 -21.75 -40.83
N GLY A 18 11.51 -20.65 -41.57
CA GLY A 18 10.47 -20.02 -42.40
C GLY A 18 9.34 -19.29 -41.65
N VAL A 19 8.63 -18.32 -42.25
CA VAL A 19 8.59 -17.92 -43.67
C VAL A 19 8.48 -16.40 -43.82
N ASN A 20 9.30 -15.88 -44.75
CA ASN A 20 9.27 -14.58 -45.42
C ASN A 20 7.97 -13.74 -45.31
N ARG A 21 8.11 -12.46 -44.91
CA ARG A 21 7.34 -11.36 -45.51
C ARG A 21 8.26 -10.55 -46.42
N GLY A 22 8.14 -10.82 -47.73
CA GLY A 22 8.88 -10.09 -48.74
C GLY A 22 8.45 -8.63 -48.83
N THR A 23 9.43 -7.75 -48.99
CA THR A 23 9.23 -6.38 -49.45
C THR A 23 8.66 -6.37 -50.87
N ASN A 24 7.67 -5.52 -51.16
CA ASN A 24 7.60 -4.92 -52.49
C ASN A 24 7.05 -3.48 -52.44
N ARG A 25 7.90 -2.52 -52.80
CA ARG A 25 7.49 -1.16 -53.19
C ARG A 25 7.38 -1.16 -54.71
N GLN A 26 6.17 -1.03 -55.24
CA GLN A 26 5.93 -0.53 -56.60
C GLN A 26 5.00 0.68 -56.42
N SER A 27 5.51 1.91 -56.46
CA SER A 27 6.01 2.60 -57.67
C SER A 27 4.88 2.76 -58.68
N GLY A 28 4.26 3.94 -58.67
CA GLY A 28 3.14 4.25 -59.55
C GLY A 28 3.57 4.42 -61.01
N ASN A 29 2.63 4.14 -61.90
CA ASN A 29 2.67 4.48 -63.32
C ASN A 29 1.23 4.81 -63.76
N ASN A 30 0.77 6.04 -63.48
CA ASN A 30 -0.46 6.56 -64.07
C ASN A 30 -0.14 7.16 -65.44
N ALA A 31 -0.13 6.31 -66.47
CA ALA A 31 -0.15 6.78 -67.85
C ALA A 31 -1.57 7.26 -68.18
N TRP A 32 -1.72 8.56 -68.49
CA TRP A 32 -2.96 9.09 -69.03
C TRP A 32 -3.20 8.48 -70.41
N GLN A 33 -4.30 7.73 -70.55
CA GLN A 33 -4.77 7.22 -71.85
C GLN A 33 -6.03 7.99 -72.23
N GLU A 34 -5.92 8.80 -73.28
CA GLU A 34 -7.10 9.32 -73.98
C GLU A 34 -7.84 8.15 -74.65
N PRO A 35 -9.18 8.10 -74.60
CA PRO A 35 -9.93 7.11 -75.36
C PRO A 35 -9.89 7.49 -76.85
N GLY A 36 -9.09 6.75 -77.63
CA GLY A 36 -9.00 6.94 -79.08
C GLY A 36 -10.29 6.55 -79.80
N ASP A 37 -10.76 7.40 -80.72
CA ASP A 37 -11.87 7.11 -81.62
C ASP A 37 -11.57 5.86 -82.46
N SER A 38 -12.34 4.80 -82.26
CA SER A 38 -12.30 3.57 -83.06
C SER A 38 -13.70 3.30 -83.64
N ASN A 39 -14.00 3.93 -84.78
CA ASN A 39 -15.17 3.60 -85.59
C ASN A 39 -14.94 2.26 -86.33
N PRO A 40 -15.82 1.26 -86.18
CA PRO A 40 -15.86 0.13 -87.11
C PRO A 40 -16.68 0.45 -88.38
N ASP A 41 -16.24 -0.14 -89.48
CA ASP A 41 -17.00 -0.51 -90.68
C ASP A 41 -17.66 0.60 -91.53
N VAL A 42 -16.85 1.10 -92.46
CA VAL A 42 -17.31 1.66 -93.74
C VAL A 42 -17.86 0.52 -94.61
N ASN A 43 -19.18 0.40 -94.71
CA ASN A 43 -19.83 -0.38 -95.78
C ASN A 43 -20.36 0.56 -96.87
N ALA A 44 -19.73 0.52 -98.04
CA ALA A 44 -20.10 1.35 -99.18
C ALA A 44 -21.03 0.60 -100.14
N ASN A 45 -22.26 1.07 -100.33
CA ASN A 45 -23.08 0.76 -101.50
C ASN A 45 -24.25 1.75 -101.72
N ALA A 46 -23.99 2.79 -102.52
CA ALA A 46 -24.88 3.43 -103.53
C ALA A 46 -26.31 3.94 -103.15
N PRO A 47 -26.96 4.76 -104.01
CA PRO A 47 -26.48 5.45 -105.21
C PRO A 47 -26.57 6.99 -105.14
N VAL A 48 -25.96 7.63 -106.13
CA VAL A 48 -26.13 9.06 -106.45
C VAL A 48 -27.56 9.33 -106.90
N ASN A 49 -28.15 10.44 -106.44
CA ASN A 49 -29.18 11.14 -107.20
C ASN A 49 -29.00 12.65 -107.05
N ALA A 50 -29.09 13.38 -108.16
CA ALA A 50 -28.85 14.82 -108.22
C ALA A 50 -30.14 15.55 -108.59
N ASN A 51 -30.45 16.66 -107.89
CA ASN A 51 -30.83 17.96 -108.46
C ASN A 51 -31.48 18.90 -107.42
N ALA A 52 -31.20 20.21 -107.58
CA ALA A 52 -31.81 21.38 -106.93
C ALA A 52 -31.67 21.48 -105.38
N ASP A 53 -31.37 22.63 -104.78
CA ASP A 53 -31.03 23.98 -105.31
C ASP A 53 -30.13 24.73 -104.30
N PRO A 54 -29.41 25.81 -104.69
CA PRO A 54 -28.44 26.46 -103.83
C PRO A 54 -29.10 27.48 -102.89
N GLN A 55 -29.34 27.09 -101.63
CA GLN A 55 -29.63 28.05 -100.55
C GLN A 55 -28.47 28.16 -99.56
N THR A 56 -27.56 29.05 -99.90
CA THR A 56 -26.95 30.04 -99.02
C THR A 56 -26.72 29.60 -97.56
N GLN A 57 -25.68 28.80 -97.32
CA GLN A 57 -25.08 28.74 -95.98
C GLN A 57 -24.41 30.10 -95.69
N GLN A 58 -25.15 31.01 -95.06
CA GLN A 58 -24.57 32.22 -94.49
C GLN A 58 -23.81 31.85 -93.20
N ASP A 59 -22.56 32.31 -93.10
CA ASP A 59 -21.76 32.22 -91.88
C ASP A 59 -22.44 32.96 -90.72
N LEU A 60 -23.13 32.22 -89.83
CA LEU A 60 -23.81 32.76 -88.65
C LEU A 60 -22.85 33.16 -87.50
N THR A 61 -21.55 33.19 -87.75
CA THR A 61 -20.50 33.52 -86.77
C THR A 61 -19.61 34.70 -87.17
N GLN A 62 -20.11 35.62 -88.02
CA GLN A 62 -19.42 36.90 -88.19
C GLN A 62 -19.52 37.77 -86.91
N PRO A 63 -18.40 38.27 -86.37
CA PRO A 63 -18.44 39.17 -85.22
C PRO A 63 -19.14 40.48 -85.59
N ARG A 64 -20.12 40.90 -84.77
CA ARG A 64 -20.72 42.24 -84.90
C ARG A 64 -19.87 43.25 -84.15
N HIS A 65 -19.26 44.16 -84.90
CA HIS A 65 -18.50 45.27 -84.33
C HIS A 65 -19.41 46.49 -84.12
N SER A 66 -19.33 47.11 -82.95
CA SER A 66 -20.06 48.34 -82.59
C SER A 66 -19.14 49.21 -81.74
N ASP A 67 -19.06 50.52 -82.02
CA ASP A 67 -18.01 51.44 -81.55
C ASP A 67 -17.46 51.12 -80.15
N GLY A 68 -16.24 50.55 -80.14
CA GLY A 68 -15.49 50.19 -78.93
C GLY A 68 -15.46 48.71 -78.56
N PHE A 69 -16.36 47.85 -79.07
CA PHE A 69 -16.37 46.42 -78.74
C PHE A 69 -16.86 45.50 -79.87
N THR A 70 -16.57 44.20 -79.72
CA THR A 70 -16.91 43.15 -80.68
C THR A 70 -17.81 42.10 -80.03
N MET A 71 -19.03 41.95 -80.54
CA MET A 71 -19.96 40.90 -80.14
C MET A 71 -19.78 39.66 -81.00
N ILE A 72 -19.31 38.57 -80.40
CA ILE A 72 -19.28 37.24 -81.03
C ILE A 72 -20.55 36.49 -80.57
N PRO A 73 -21.46 36.10 -81.46
CA PRO A 73 -22.66 35.36 -81.07
C PRO A 73 -22.31 33.95 -80.54
N PRO A 74 -23.07 33.40 -79.57
CA PRO A 74 -22.86 32.05 -79.08
C PRO A 74 -22.95 31.00 -80.20
N ILE A 75 -21.97 30.09 -80.24
CA ILE A 75 -21.97 28.99 -81.21
C ILE A 75 -22.99 27.93 -80.72
N GLU A 76 -24.24 28.01 -81.20
CA GLU A 76 -25.34 27.16 -80.73
C GLU A 76 -25.07 25.66 -80.90
N SER A 77 -24.32 25.24 -81.92
CA SER A 77 -23.91 23.83 -82.07
C SER A 77 -22.97 23.37 -80.94
N ARG A 78 -22.00 24.20 -80.55
CA ARG A 78 -21.11 23.94 -79.39
C ARG A 78 -21.89 23.98 -78.09
N ARG A 79 -22.84 24.91 -77.95
CA ARG A 79 -23.73 25.03 -76.79
C ARG A 79 -24.64 23.81 -76.63
N SER A 80 -25.27 23.35 -77.70
CA SER A 80 -26.08 22.13 -77.72
C SER A 80 -25.25 20.88 -77.42
N LYS A 81 -24.02 20.78 -77.95
CA LYS A 81 -23.08 19.69 -77.59
C LYS A 81 -22.75 19.70 -76.10
N LEU A 82 -22.43 20.87 -75.53
CA LEU A 82 -22.17 21.04 -74.09
C LEU A 82 -23.38 20.65 -73.23
N GLN A 83 -24.59 21.08 -73.59
CA GLN A 83 -25.81 20.71 -72.88
C GLN A 83 -26.06 19.20 -72.92
N ARG A 84 -25.87 18.55 -74.07
CA ARG A 84 -26.03 17.09 -74.21
C ARG A 84 -24.98 16.30 -73.41
N MET A 85 -23.74 16.79 -73.36
CA MET A 85 -22.69 16.18 -72.52
C MET A 85 -23.01 16.35 -71.03
N ALA A 86 -23.40 17.55 -70.59
CA ALA A 86 -23.78 17.81 -69.21
C ALA A 86 -24.98 16.96 -68.73
N GLN A 87 -26.02 16.80 -69.58
CA GLN A 87 -27.16 15.92 -69.29
C GLN A 87 -26.73 14.45 -69.17
N LYS A 88 -25.87 13.98 -70.07
CA LYS A 88 -25.34 12.61 -70.00
C LYS A 88 -24.50 12.38 -68.74
N GLU A 89 -23.61 13.32 -68.40
CA GLU A 89 -22.79 13.27 -67.19
C GLU A 89 -23.64 13.27 -65.90
N GLU A 90 -24.76 14.01 -65.89
CA GLU A 90 -25.72 13.98 -64.80
C GLU A 90 -26.41 12.61 -64.66
N GLU A 91 -26.88 12.02 -65.76
CA GLU A 91 -27.45 10.66 -65.76
C GLU A 91 -26.44 9.60 -65.33
N ASP A 92 -25.19 9.66 -65.82
CA ASP A 92 -24.12 8.73 -65.47
C ASP A 92 -23.77 8.84 -63.96
N LEU A 93 -23.78 10.05 -63.41
CA LEU A 93 -23.58 10.29 -61.97
C LEU A 93 -24.76 9.83 -61.11
N GLN A 94 -26.00 9.95 -61.60
CA GLN A 94 -27.18 9.38 -60.93
C GLN A 94 -27.11 7.84 -60.91
N ARG A 95 -26.83 7.21 -62.05
CA ARG A 95 -26.62 5.75 -62.17
C ARG A 95 -25.50 5.26 -61.24
N TRP A 96 -24.39 5.99 -61.16
CA TRP A 96 -23.30 5.64 -60.24
C TRP A 96 -23.74 5.73 -58.77
N LYS A 97 -24.48 6.78 -58.38
CA LYS A 97 -25.03 6.90 -57.02
C LYS A 97 -26.00 5.78 -56.67
N GLU A 98 -26.83 5.35 -57.61
CA GLU A 98 -27.76 4.23 -57.42
C GLU A 98 -27.03 2.89 -57.31
N ALA A 99 -26.07 2.62 -58.19
CA ALA A 99 -25.26 1.41 -58.17
C ALA A 99 -24.36 1.29 -56.93
N ASN A 100 -23.89 2.43 -56.39
CA ASN A 100 -23.08 2.48 -55.16
C ASN A 100 -23.91 2.80 -53.90
N ARG A 101 -25.25 2.80 -53.99
CA ARG A 101 -26.11 3.03 -52.83
C ARG A 101 -26.01 1.80 -51.92
N PRO A 102 -25.49 1.93 -50.67
CA PRO A 102 -25.50 0.80 -49.74
C PRO A 102 -26.95 0.37 -49.49
N GLY A 103 -27.20 -0.93 -49.57
CA GLY A 103 -28.54 -1.50 -49.37
C GLY A 103 -29.07 -1.24 -47.95
N PRO A 104 -30.39 -1.29 -47.74
CA PRO A 104 -30.97 -1.15 -46.40
C PRO A 104 -30.44 -2.24 -45.46
N VAL A 105 -29.66 -1.85 -44.46
CA VAL A 105 -29.11 -2.79 -43.46
C VAL A 105 -30.22 -3.19 -42.50
N GLN A 106 -30.88 -4.32 -42.78
CA GLN A 106 -31.92 -4.92 -41.93
C GLN A 106 -31.35 -5.91 -40.90
N LEU A 107 -30.16 -5.65 -40.37
CA LEU A 107 -29.61 -6.43 -39.27
C LEU A 107 -30.12 -5.85 -37.95
N ALA A 108 -30.68 -6.69 -37.09
CA ALA A 108 -30.93 -6.30 -35.71
C ALA A 108 -29.59 -5.94 -35.05
N PRO A 109 -29.46 -4.78 -34.37
CA PRO A 109 -28.19 -4.35 -33.82
C PRO A 109 -27.69 -5.35 -32.76
N GLU A 110 -26.60 -6.02 -33.09
CA GLU A 110 -25.96 -6.99 -32.20
C GLU A 110 -25.40 -6.26 -30.97
N ARG A 111 -25.71 -6.76 -29.76
CA ARG A 111 -25.25 -6.18 -28.51
C ARG A 111 -23.76 -6.48 -28.31
N LEU A 112 -22.91 -5.69 -28.96
CA LEU A 112 -21.46 -5.79 -28.86
C LEU A 112 -20.95 -5.30 -27.49
N GLY A 113 -21.00 -6.18 -26.50
CA GLY A 113 -20.41 -5.97 -25.18
C GLY A 113 -21.37 -6.16 -24.00
N GLY A 114 -20.84 -6.71 -22.90
CA GLY A 114 -21.50 -6.76 -21.59
C GLY A 114 -22.80 -7.57 -21.55
N ALA A 115 -22.69 -8.89 -21.33
CA ALA A 115 -23.84 -9.75 -21.05
C ALA A 115 -24.62 -9.34 -19.77
N VAL A 116 -23.94 -8.64 -18.87
CA VAL A 116 -24.42 -8.18 -17.55
C VAL A 116 -25.00 -6.77 -17.67
N SER A 117 -26.13 -6.50 -17.01
CA SER A 117 -26.69 -5.14 -16.93
C SER A 117 -25.74 -4.23 -16.13
N LEU A 118 -25.65 -2.94 -16.51
CA LEU A 118 -24.86 -1.95 -15.76
C LEU A 118 -25.25 -1.86 -14.28
N ALA A 119 -26.53 -2.07 -13.95
CA ALA A 119 -27.01 -2.13 -12.57
C ALA A 119 -26.46 -3.34 -11.82
N GLU A 120 -26.50 -4.52 -12.45
CA GLU A 120 -26.00 -5.78 -11.88
C GLU A 120 -24.45 -5.76 -11.74
N ALA A 121 -23.74 -5.14 -12.69
CA ALA A 121 -22.29 -4.94 -12.59
C ALA A 121 -21.93 -4.07 -11.38
N ARG A 122 -22.68 -2.99 -11.13
CA ARG A 122 -22.52 -2.13 -9.93
C ARG A 122 -22.86 -2.87 -8.64
N GLU A 123 -23.92 -3.68 -8.63
CA GLU A 123 -24.29 -4.49 -7.47
C GLU A 123 -23.18 -5.50 -7.12
N ARG A 124 -22.64 -6.21 -8.13
CA ARG A 124 -21.51 -7.13 -7.95
C ARG A 124 -20.28 -6.43 -7.35
N GLN A 125 -19.92 -5.24 -7.84
CA GLN A 125 -18.82 -4.44 -7.28
C GLN A 125 -19.07 -4.06 -5.80
N LEU A 126 -20.29 -3.65 -5.44
CA LEU A 126 -20.64 -3.32 -4.06
C LEU A 126 -20.59 -4.55 -3.13
N LEU A 127 -21.05 -5.71 -3.61
CA LEU A 127 -20.98 -6.98 -2.88
C LEU A 127 -19.53 -7.46 -2.70
N GLU A 128 -18.71 -7.36 -3.73
CA GLU A 128 -17.29 -7.71 -3.69
C GLU A 128 -16.51 -6.82 -2.71
N LEU A 129 -16.75 -5.50 -2.74
CA LEU A 129 -16.15 -4.57 -1.78
C LEU A 129 -16.56 -4.89 -0.32
N ARG A 130 -17.83 -5.26 -0.09
CA ARG A 130 -18.30 -5.70 1.25
C ARG A 130 -17.61 -7.00 1.70
N ARG A 131 -17.48 -7.98 0.81
CA ARG A 131 -16.79 -9.26 1.07
C ARG A 131 -15.30 -9.05 1.37
N SER A 132 -14.63 -8.24 0.56
CA SER A 132 -13.21 -7.89 0.73
C SER A 132 -12.94 -7.18 2.07
N LYS A 133 -13.81 -6.22 2.46
CA LYS A 133 -13.75 -5.57 3.79
C LYS A 133 -13.85 -6.58 4.93
N LEU A 134 -14.83 -7.49 4.87
CA LEU A 134 -15.01 -8.54 5.89
C LEU A 134 -13.82 -9.50 5.95
N GLN A 135 -13.31 -9.95 4.80
CA GLN A 135 -12.15 -10.84 4.73
C GLN A 135 -10.88 -10.17 5.28
N LYS A 136 -10.68 -8.87 5.02
CA LYS A 136 -9.56 -8.10 5.58
C LYS A 136 -9.67 -7.96 7.10
N GLN A 137 -10.87 -7.78 7.64
CA GLN A 137 -11.11 -7.76 9.08
C GLN A 137 -10.78 -9.11 9.72
N LEU A 138 -11.27 -10.23 9.17
CA LEU A 138 -10.98 -11.57 9.67
C LEU A 138 -9.49 -11.90 9.63
N ARG A 139 -8.79 -11.58 8.52
CA ARG A 139 -7.33 -11.75 8.43
C ARG A 139 -6.58 -10.93 9.48
N LYS A 140 -6.99 -9.68 9.71
CA LYS A 140 -6.38 -8.84 10.75
C LYS A 140 -6.62 -9.42 12.14
N GLU A 141 -7.85 -9.80 12.46
CA GLU A 141 -8.19 -10.37 13.76
C GLU A 141 -7.41 -11.66 14.05
N GLU A 142 -7.23 -12.51 13.04
CA GLU A 142 -6.43 -13.74 13.17
C GLU A 142 -4.95 -13.44 13.44
N MET A 143 -4.33 -12.50 12.72
CA MET A 143 -2.96 -12.05 13.01
C MET A 143 -2.84 -11.43 14.41
N ASP A 144 -3.81 -10.59 14.81
CA ASP A 144 -3.85 -9.95 16.13
C ASP A 144 -4.02 -11.00 17.26
N ARG A 145 -4.73 -12.11 17.01
CA ARG A 145 -4.87 -13.24 17.95
C ARG A 145 -3.57 -14.04 18.07
N GLN A 146 -2.97 -14.43 16.94
CA GLN A 146 -1.71 -15.18 16.92
C GLN A 146 -0.57 -14.39 17.58
N ARG A 147 -0.50 -13.08 17.34
CA ARG A 147 0.44 -12.19 18.02
C ARG A 147 0.26 -12.21 19.53
N LYS A 148 -0.97 -12.08 20.03
CA LYS A 148 -1.26 -12.15 21.48
C LYS A 148 -0.88 -13.49 22.10
N GLN A 149 -1.12 -14.59 21.38
CA GLN A 149 -0.73 -15.94 21.83
C GLN A 149 0.80 -16.07 21.93
N ALA A 150 1.55 -15.57 20.94
CA ALA A 150 3.01 -15.56 20.99
C ALA A 150 3.55 -14.68 22.15
N GLU A 151 2.98 -13.50 22.36
CA GLU A 151 3.32 -12.60 23.48
C GLU A 151 2.99 -13.26 24.85
N GLU A 152 1.88 -13.99 24.96
CA GLU A 152 1.48 -14.73 26.18
C GLU A 152 2.40 -15.94 26.45
N GLU A 153 2.74 -16.72 25.41
CA GLU A 153 3.71 -17.81 25.51
C GLU A 153 5.10 -17.34 25.95
N GLU A 154 5.59 -16.22 25.39
CA GLU A 154 6.87 -15.65 25.83
C GLU A 154 6.80 -15.20 27.30
N ASN A 155 5.70 -14.53 27.68
CA ASN A 155 5.49 -14.08 29.05
C ASN A 155 5.51 -15.26 30.04
N ASP A 156 4.85 -16.37 29.71
CA ASP A 156 4.84 -17.58 30.53
C ASP A 156 6.19 -18.32 30.53
N ARG A 157 6.92 -18.36 29.40
CA ARG A 157 8.32 -18.83 29.38
C ARG A 157 9.22 -17.98 30.30
N MET A 158 9.01 -16.68 30.34
CA MET A 158 9.77 -15.76 31.20
C MET A 158 9.40 -15.93 32.69
N LYS A 159 8.11 -16.09 33.01
CA LYS A 159 7.66 -16.46 34.37
C LYS A 159 8.23 -17.81 34.80
N ALA A 160 8.22 -18.83 33.93
CA ALA A 160 8.76 -20.15 34.23
C ALA A 160 10.26 -20.09 34.56
N LYS A 161 11.06 -19.40 33.72
CA LYS A 161 12.49 -19.13 34.00
C LYS A 161 12.72 -18.39 35.32
N GLN A 162 11.82 -17.49 35.72
CA GLN A 162 11.92 -16.82 37.03
C GLN A 162 11.58 -17.76 38.20
N ARG A 163 10.56 -18.62 38.06
CA ARG A 163 10.21 -19.65 39.07
C ARG A 163 11.36 -20.64 39.26
N GLU A 164 11.91 -21.19 38.18
CA GLU A 164 13.08 -22.09 38.20
C GLU A 164 14.29 -21.45 38.90
N LYS A 165 14.59 -20.18 38.59
CA LYS A 165 15.66 -19.43 39.28
C LYS A 165 15.40 -19.23 40.78
N ALA A 166 14.14 -19.03 41.17
CA ALA A 166 13.75 -18.89 42.57
C ALA A 166 13.86 -20.23 43.33
N GLU A 167 13.37 -21.31 42.73
CA GLU A 167 13.46 -22.69 43.23
C GLU A 167 14.92 -23.11 43.41
N ARG A 168 15.76 -22.97 42.37
CA ARG A 168 17.19 -23.26 42.44
C ARG A 168 17.94 -22.44 43.50
N LEU A 169 17.51 -21.19 43.75
CA LEU A 169 18.06 -20.37 44.83
C LEU A 169 17.58 -20.85 46.21
N GLN A 170 16.33 -21.32 46.32
CA GLN A 170 15.79 -21.90 47.54
C GLN A 170 16.49 -23.22 47.88
N GLU A 171 16.64 -24.14 46.94
CA GLU A 171 17.37 -25.40 47.14
C GLU A 171 18.79 -25.15 47.69
N ARG A 172 19.51 -24.17 47.11
CA ARG A 172 20.85 -23.79 47.59
C ARG A 172 20.81 -23.26 49.03
N ARG A 173 19.83 -22.42 49.36
CA ARG A 173 19.63 -21.94 50.75
C ARG A 173 19.30 -23.07 51.71
N GLU A 174 18.48 -24.04 51.31
CA GLU A 174 18.16 -25.20 52.13
C GLU A 174 19.38 -26.10 52.36
N GLN A 175 20.25 -26.27 51.36
CA GLN A 175 21.53 -26.98 51.51
C GLN A 175 22.46 -26.24 52.49
N GLU A 176 22.64 -24.92 52.31
CA GLU A 176 23.42 -24.07 53.22
C GLU A 176 22.85 -24.11 54.66
N GLU A 177 21.52 -24.13 54.82
CA GLU A 177 20.87 -24.21 56.13
C GLU A 177 21.02 -25.60 56.78
N ARG A 178 20.91 -26.69 56.02
CA ARG A 178 21.18 -28.06 56.50
C ARG A 178 22.60 -28.19 57.05
N GLN A 179 23.60 -27.73 56.29
CA GLN A 179 25.00 -27.68 56.75
C GLN A 179 25.17 -26.85 58.03
N ARG A 180 24.54 -25.65 58.10
CA ARG A 180 24.56 -24.83 59.33
C ARG A 180 23.91 -25.55 60.52
N ARG A 181 22.78 -26.23 60.31
CA ARG A 181 22.10 -27.01 61.36
C ARG A 181 22.98 -28.15 61.86
N GLU A 182 23.65 -28.88 60.97
CA GLU A 182 24.58 -29.96 61.34
C GLU A 182 25.77 -29.44 62.17
N VAL A 183 26.42 -28.36 61.74
CA VAL A 183 27.54 -27.73 62.49
C VAL A 183 27.07 -27.24 63.86
N LEU A 184 25.90 -26.61 63.94
CA LEU A 184 25.32 -26.15 65.21
C LEU A 184 24.95 -27.32 66.13
N GLN A 185 24.45 -28.44 65.61
CA GLN A 185 24.22 -29.65 66.38
C GLN A 185 25.53 -30.24 66.92
N GLN A 186 26.58 -30.32 66.10
CA GLN A 186 27.89 -30.81 66.56
C GLN A 186 28.50 -29.92 67.65
N ASP A 187 28.46 -28.59 67.49
CA ASP A 187 28.97 -27.66 68.51
C ASP A 187 28.11 -27.67 69.78
N HIS A 188 26.79 -27.85 69.66
CA HIS A 188 25.91 -28.07 70.81
C HIS A 188 26.29 -29.35 71.57
N LEU A 189 26.44 -30.48 70.88
CA LEU A 189 26.90 -31.74 71.49
C LEU A 189 28.28 -31.60 72.15
N ARG A 190 29.21 -30.88 71.52
CA ARG A 190 30.54 -30.58 72.08
C ARG A 190 30.44 -29.74 73.35
N LYS A 191 29.63 -28.68 73.34
CA LYS A 191 29.41 -27.79 74.51
C LYS A 191 28.74 -28.53 75.66
N THR A 192 27.74 -29.37 75.38
CA THR A 192 27.07 -30.20 76.40
C THR A 192 28.06 -31.18 77.04
N LYS A 193 28.92 -31.85 76.25
CA LYS A 193 30.01 -32.69 76.79
C LYS A 193 31.02 -31.91 77.64
N GLN A 194 31.44 -30.73 77.19
CA GLN A 194 32.34 -29.85 77.95
C GLN A 194 31.70 -29.33 79.26
N PHE A 195 30.40 -29.09 79.25
CA PHE A 195 29.65 -28.70 80.44
C PHE A 195 29.58 -29.85 81.46
N LEU A 196 29.22 -31.06 81.03
CA LEU A 196 29.20 -32.25 81.88
C LEU A 196 30.58 -32.52 82.49
N GLN A 197 31.65 -32.51 81.68
CA GLN A 197 33.03 -32.64 82.16
C GLN A 197 33.43 -31.54 83.16
N ARG A 198 32.86 -30.34 83.04
CA ARG A 198 33.07 -29.26 84.03
C ARG A 198 32.32 -29.54 85.33
N VAL A 199 31.08 -30.01 85.28
CA VAL A 199 30.30 -30.37 86.48
C VAL A 199 31.01 -31.50 87.24
N GLU A 200 31.35 -32.60 86.56
CA GLU A 200 32.12 -33.73 87.10
C GLU A 200 33.45 -33.30 87.76
N ARG A 201 34.08 -32.23 87.25
CA ARG A 201 35.31 -31.64 87.83
C ARG A 201 35.05 -30.60 88.92
N SER A 202 33.87 -30.00 88.98
CA SER A 202 33.51 -28.97 89.98
C SER A 202 33.09 -29.60 91.31
N ASP A 203 32.58 -30.83 91.29
CA ASP A 203 32.33 -31.63 92.51
C ASP A 203 33.62 -31.92 93.31
N ALA A 204 34.81 -31.61 92.75
CA ALA A 204 36.11 -31.73 93.40
C ALA A 204 36.74 -30.39 93.89
N ALA A 205 36.09 -29.23 93.70
CA ALA A 205 36.67 -27.93 94.13
C ALA A 205 35.62 -26.84 94.46
N PRO A 206 35.76 -26.10 95.57
CA PRO A 206 34.81 -25.03 95.93
C PRO A 206 34.98 -23.79 95.03
N VAL A 207 33.90 -23.36 94.39
CA VAL A 207 33.89 -22.18 93.51
C VAL A 207 33.53 -20.92 94.29
N ALA A 208 34.45 -19.97 94.36
CA ALA A 208 34.21 -18.66 94.96
C ALA A 208 33.30 -17.79 94.08
N VAL A 209 32.22 -17.26 94.66
CA VAL A 209 31.27 -16.37 93.97
C VAL A 209 31.74 -14.93 94.07
N THR A 210 32.24 -14.37 92.97
CA THR A 210 32.58 -12.93 92.85
C THR A 210 31.44 -12.17 92.14
N SER A 211 30.54 -11.58 92.94
CA SER A 211 29.46 -10.72 92.45
C SER A 211 29.99 -9.33 92.07
N ALA A 212 30.14 -9.06 90.76
CA ALA A 212 30.58 -7.77 90.24
C ALA A 212 29.40 -6.92 89.72
N SER A 213 29.02 -5.90 90.50
CA SER A 213 27.88 -5.00 90.21
C SER A 213 28.26 -3.85 89.26
N HIS A 214 28.44 -4.14 87.97
CA HIS A 214 28.48 -3.13 86.91
C HIS A 214 27.61 -3.57 85.74
N THR A 215 27.03 -2.59 85.01
CA THR A 215 25.99 -2.78 83.99
C THR A 215 26.09 -4.12 83.26
N SER A 216 25.10 -5.00 83.51
CA SER A 216 25.11 -6.39 83.08
C SER A 216 25.54 -6.48 81.62
N PRO A 217 26.56 -7.29 81.26
CA PRO A 217 27.01 -7.43 79.88
C PRO A 217 25.88 -7.78 78.89
N TRP A 218 24.79 -8.39 79.39
CA TRP A 218 23.56 -8.61 78.64
C TRP A 218 22.83 -7.32 78.24
N ALA A 219 22.79 -6.28 79.08
CA ALA A 219 22.13 -5.01 78.75
C ALA A 219 22.84 -4.33 77.57
N ARG A 220 24.17 -4.17 77.65
CA ARG A 220 24.99 -3.64 76.54
C ARG A 220 24.92 -4.49 75.27
N ALA A 221 24.77 -5.80 75.40
CA ALA A 221 24.56 -6.69 74.25
C ALA A 221 23.16 -6.59 73.64
N GLN A 222 22.14 -6.14 74.39
CA GLN A 222 20.81 -5.86 73.85
C GLN A 222 20.75 -4.49 73.17
N GLU A 223 21.38 -3.46 73.76
CA GLU A 223 21.55 -2.13 73.15
C GLU A 223 22.22 -2.25 71.77
N TYR A 224 23.39 -2.89 71.68
CA TYR A 224 24.07 -3.14 70.40
C TYR A 224 23.21 -3.91 69.37
N ARG A 225 22.31 -4.79 69.83
CA ARG A 225 21.36 -5.52 68.96
C ARG A 225 20.17 -4.64 68.55
N ALA A 226 19.77 -3.67 69.36
CA ALA A 226 18.75 -2.69 69.02
C ALA A 226 19.29 -1.71 67.97
N ASP A 227 20.43 -1.06 68.24
CA ASP A 227 21.09 -0.12 67.32
C ASP A 227 21.28 -0.75 65.93
N ARG A 228 21.76 -1.99 65.89
CA ARG A 228 21.93 -2.74 64.64
C ARG A 228 20.62 -3.01 63.91
N ARG A 229 19.52 -3.30 64.62
CA ARG A 229 18.19 -3.48 64.01
C ARG A 229 17.66 -2.15 63.47
N GLU A 230 17.91 -1.03 64.14
CA GLU A 230 17.50 0.29 63.68
C GLU A 230 18.25 0.71 62.41
N VAL A 231 19.55 0.43 62.33
CA VAL A 231 20.35 0.61 61.10
C VAL A 231 19.85 -0.31 59.97
N GLU A 232 19.55 -1.58 60.26
CA GLU A 232 19.00 -2.51 59.26
C GLU A 232 17.57 -2.08 58.81
N ASN A 233 16.74 -1.52 59.70
CA ASN A 233 15.38 -1.08 59.41
C ASN A 233 15.33 0.24 58.63
N THR A 234 16.15 1.23 58.99
CA THR A 234 16.30 2.48 58.22
C THR A 234 16.82 2.22 56.81
N ALA A 235 17.77 1.28 56.65
CA ALA A 235 18.23 0.85 55.33
C ALA A 235 17.13 0.14 54.50
N LEU A 236 16.20 -0.59 55.15
CA LEU A 236 15.04 -1.18 54.48
C LEU A 236 14.00 -0.13 54.08
N GLN A 237 13.75 0.88 54.91
CA GLN A 237 12.88 2.02 54.58
C GLN A 237 13.42 2.78 53.36
N LEU A 238 14.71 3.12 53.36
CA LEU A 238 15.35 3.86 52.27
C LEU A 238 15.26 3.11 50.93
N LYS A 239 15.46 1.78 50.93
CA LYS A 239 15.23 0.94 49.74
C LYS A 239 13.78 0.89 49.28
N LYS A 240 12.82 0.94 50.20
CA LYS A 240 11.38 0.95 49.90
C LYS A 240 10.95 2.29 49.31
N GLU A 241 11.54 3.39 49.77
CA GLU A 241 11.37 4.73 49.20
C GLU A 241 12.03 4.82 47.82
N GLU A 242 13.25 4.32 47.65
CA GLU A 242 13.93 4.22 46.35
C GLU A 242 13.14 3.39 45.32
N GLN A 243 12.45 2.32 45.76
CA GLN A 243 11.56 1.57 44.89
C GLN A 243 10.31 2.37 44.51
N ARG A 244 9.75 3.16 45.44
CA ARG A 244 8.59 4.02 45.19
C ARG A 244 8.89 5.15 44.22
N THR A 245 10.00 5.86 44.41
CA THR A 245 10.41 6.93 43.48
C THR A 245 10.73 6.37 42.10
N LYS A 246 11.29 5.16 42.01
CA LYS A 246 11.46 4.47 40.72
C LYS A 246 10.14 4.09 40.03
N SER A 247 9.11 3.66 40.77
CA SER A 247 7.78 3.44 40.17
C SER A 247 7.11 4.74 39.76
N GLU A 248 7.20 5.79 40.59
CA GLU A 248 6.64 7.12 40.33
C GLU A 248 7.24 7.74 39.06
N VAL A 249 8.56 7.68 38.88
CA VAL A 249 9.26 8.15 37.66
C VAL A 249 8.92 7.32 36.40
N LEU A 250 8.46 6.08 36.54
CA LEU A 250 7.96 5.29 35.40
C LEU A 250 6.52 5.65 35.06
N GLU A 251 5.65 5.79 36.08
CA GLU A 251 4.26 6.22 35.94
C GLU A 251 4.15 7.64 35.36
N GLU A 252 5.02 8.57 35.78
CA GLU A 252 5.13 9.92 35.23
C GLU A 252 5.46 9.91 33.73
N LYS A 253 6.41 9.06 33.30
CA LYS A 253 6.78 8.92 31.88
C LYS A 253 5.67 8.32 31.03
N GLU A 254 4.93 7.34 31.55
CA GLU A 254 3.77 6.77 30.85
C GLU A 254 2.64 7.79 30.76
N SER A 255 2.41 8.57 31.82
CA SER A 255 1.46 9.69 31.85
C SER A 255 1.80 10.78 30.84
N ASP A 256 3.07 11.23 30.78
CA ASP A 256 3.53 12.22 29.80
C ASP A 256 3.33 11.73 28.35
N GLN A 257 3.67 10.46 28.08
CA GLN A 257 3.47 9.87 26.75
C GLN A 257 1.98 9.74 26.39
N GLU A 258 1.10 9.45 27.35
CA GLU A 258 -0.35 9.48 27.13
C GLU A 258 -0.88 10.91 26.94
N GLU A 259 -0.37 11.89 27.69
CA GLU A 259 -0.78 13.28 27.50
C GLU A 259 -0.29 13.83 26.15
N GLU A 260 0.90 13.45 25.69
CA GLU A 260 1.39 13.77 24.35
C GLU A 260 0.48 13.20 23.26
N ARG A 261 0.18 11.89 23.28
CA ARG A 261 -0.80 11.27 22.36
C ARG A 261 -2.16 11.99 22.39
N ARG A 262 -2.60 12.44 23.57
CA ARG A 262 -3.85 13.20 23.73
C ARG A 262 -3.75 14.64 23.21
N ARG A 263 -2.59 15.29 23.34
CA ARG A 263 -2.29 16.61 22.76
C ARG A 263 -2.19 16.54 21.24
N GLU A 264 -1.58 15.48 20.69
CA GLU A 264 -1.57 15.20 19.24
C GLU A 264 -2.99 15.01 18.70
N LEU A 265 -3.82 14.19 19.35
CA LEU A 265 -5.20 13.99 18.94
C LEU A 265 -6.01 15.31 18.99
N ARG A 266 -5.75 16.17 19.98
CA ARG A 266 -6.31 17.53 20.05
C ARG A 266 -5.80 18.41 18.90
N ARG A 267 -4.49 18.43 18.63
CA ARG A 267 -3.87 19.19 17.52
C ARG A 267 -4.42 18.76 16.15
N GLY A 268 -4.48 17.45 15.90
CA GLY A 268 -5.06 16.90 14.67
C GLY A 268 -6.54 17.24 14.51
N ARG A 269 -7.31 17.21 15.60
CA ARG A 269 -8.71 17.64 15.59
C ARG A 269 -8.87 19.14 15.32
N SER A 270 -8.02 20.00 15.90
CA SER A 270 -8.02 21.44 15.59
C SER A 270 -7.62 21.72 14.14
N ALA A 271 -6.53 21.12 13.64
CA ALA A 271 -6.09 21.28 12.26
C ALA A 271 -7.12 20.78 11.23
N PHE A 272 -7.92 19.76 11.58
CA PHE A 272 -9.07 19.33 10.79
C PHE A 272 -10.18 20.39 10.74
N LEU A 273 -10.51 21.02 11.87
CA LEU A 273 -11.49 22.10 11.93
C LEU A 273 -11.01 23.36 11.17
N ASP A 274 -9.73 23.73 11.30
CA ASP A 274 -9.14 24.85 10.57
C ASP A 274 -9.18 24.62 9.05
N ARG A 275 -8.96 23.39 8.58
CA ARG A 275 -9.13 23.03 7.16
C ARG A 275 -10.58 23.14 6.68
N LEU A 276 -11.55 22.79 7.52
CA LEU A 276 -12.98 22.97 7.18
C LEU A 276 -13.37 24.45 7.14
N GLN A 277 -12.84 25.27 8.05
CA GLN A 277 -13.17 26.70 8.13
C GLN A 277 -12.43 27.53 7.07
N GLY A 278 -11.17 27.19 6.74
CA GLY A 278 -10.37 27.84 5.70
C GLY A 278 -10.74 27.43 4.27
N GLY A 279 -11.38 26.27 4.08
CA GLY A 279 -11.83 25.80 2.76
C GLY A 279 -13.11 26.48 2.23
N GLY A 280 -13.67 27.46 2.95
CA GLY A 280 -15.03 27.99 2.70
C GLY A 280 -15.16 29.24 1.84
N THR A 281 -14.06 29.90 1.44
CA THR A 281 -14.14 31.33 0.98
C THR A 281 -13.29 31.74 -0.23
N GLU A 282 -12.96 30.84 -1.17
CA GLU A 282 -12.38 31.25 -2.48
C GLU A 282 -13.00 30.53 -3.70
N VAL A 283 -14.29 30.79 -3.97
CA VAL A 283 -14.83 30.74 -5.34
C VAL A 283 -15.75 31.93 -5.55
N ALA A 284 -15.39 32.81 -6.50
CA ALA A 284 -16.22 33.95 -6.89
C ALA A 284 -17.27 33.57 -7.93
N GLY A 285 -18.45 34.18 -7.83
CA GLY A 285 -19.39 34.33 -8.96
C GLY A 285 -20.32 33.14 -9.24
N GLY A 286 -21.51 33.15 -8.62
CA GLY A 286 -22.60 32.26 -9.00
C GLY A 286 -23.86 32.54 -8.18
N GLN A 287 -24.85 33.21 -8.77
CA GLN A 287 -26.16 33.36 -8.15
C GLN A 287 -26.84 31.99 -8.06
N ILE A 288 -27.16 31.54 -6.85
CA ILE A 288 -28.26 30.59 -6.62
C ILE A 288 -29.13 31.20 -5.53
N GLU A 289 -30.40 31.42 -5.86
CA GLU A 289 -31.37 32.07 -4.98
C GLU A 289 -31.61 31.30 -3.68
N LEU A 290 -31.92 32.04 -2.62
CA LEU A 290 -32.52 31.46 -1.43
C LEU A 290 -33.87 30.82 -1.78
N GLN A 291 -33.98 29.49 -1.67
CA GLN A 291 -35.26 28.88 -1.30
C GLN A 291 -35.24 28.46 0.16
N ARG A 292 -35.77 29.40 0.96
CA ARG A 292 -36.13 29.25 2.37
C ARG A 292 -37.35 28.32 2.51
N PRO A 293 -37.29 27.17 3.21
CA PRO A 293 -38.49 26.49 3.65
C PRO A 293 -39.18 27.34 4.76
N PRO A 294 -40.52 27.33 4.85
CA PRO A 294 -41.24 28.22 5.74
C PRO A 294 -41.07 27.86 7.22
N VAL A 295 -40.89 28.88 8.06
CA VAL A 295 -40.93 28.76 9.51
C VAL A 295 -42.38 28.93 9.97
N PRO A 296 -42.91 28.05 10.82
CA PRO A 296 -43.88 28.43 11.83
C PRO A 296 -43.16 28.65 13.16
N MET A 297 -43.11 29.89 13.64
CA MET A 297 -42.76 30.16 15.03
C MET A 297 -43.97 29.83 15.91
N VAL A 298 -43.78 28.99 16.93
CA VAL A 298 -44.33 29.23 18.28
C VAL A 298 -43.26 28.82 19.28
N GLU A 299 -43.04 29.66 20.27
CA GLU A 299 -42.09 29.46 21.36
C GLU A 299 -42.70 28.55 22.44
N ASP A 300 -41.90 27.72 23.11
CA ASP A 300 -41.55 28.05 24.49
C ASP A 300 -40.20 27.42 24.88
N ARG A 301 -39.49 28.10 25.79
CA ARG A 301 -38.25 27.66 26.43
C ARG A 301 -38.59 26.86 27.68
N ARG A 302 -38.06 25.63 27.77
CA ARG A 302 -37.21 25.16 28.89
C ARG A 302 -36.66 23.74 28.62
N ASP A 303 -35.92 23.22 29.58
CA ASP A 303 -35.47 21.83 29.68
C ASP A 303 -34.30 21.38 28.78
N TRP A 304 -33.20 22.13 28.83
CA TRP A 304 -31.85 21.59 28.52
C TRP A 304 -31.00 21.44 29.78
N GLN A 305 -31.29 20.41 30.58
CA GLN A 305 -30.35 19.85 31.56
C GLN A 305 -30.84 18.50 32.10
N THR A 306 -30.42 17.39 31.47
CA THR A 306 -29.44 16.45 32.07
C THR A 306 -29.33 15.14 31.28
N HIS A 307 -28.17 14.49 31.43
CA HIS A 307 -27.82 13.13 31.02
C HIS A 307 -27.46 12.87 29.54
N SER A 308 -26.33 12.18 29.40
CA SER A 308 -25.60 11.91 28.17
C SER A 308 -25.60 10.41 27.86
N GLN A 309 -25.23 10.06 26.62
CA GLN A 309 -25.03 8.68 26.11
C GLN A 309 -26.37 7.93 25.85
N THR A 310 -26.51 7.10 24.82
CA THR A 310 -25.56 6.60 23.81
C THR A 310 -26.30 6.31 22.48
N SER A 311 -25.62 6.43 21.33
CA SER A 311 -25.74 5.58 20.13
C SER A 311 -25.16 6.24 18.88
N GLN A 312 -24.52 5.43 18.03
CA GLN A 312 -23.70 5.80 16.89
C GLN A 312 -24.38 5.42 15.56
N PRO A 313 -24.26 6.26 14.50
CA PRO A 313 -24.10 5.79 13.12
C PRO A 313 -22.90 6.50 12.42
N GLN A 314 -22.03 5.87 11.62
CA GLN A 314 -22.22 5.18 10.33
C GLN A 314 -22.69 6.11 9.19
N ASP A 315 -21.77 6.54 8.30
CA ASP A 315 -21.91 6.62 6.83
C ASP A 315 -20.61 7.23 6.18
N THR A 316 -20.52 7.55 4.88
CA THR A 316 -20.48 6.66 3.68
C THR A 316 -20.01 7.44 2.44
N PHE A 317 -18.74 7.27 2.02
CA PHE A 317 -18.14 7.71 0.74
C PHE A 317 -18.12 9.25 0.47
N THR A 318 -17.41 9.85 -0.51
CA THR A 318 -16.70 9.36 -1.73
C THR A 318 -15.40 10.19 -1.99
N SER A 319 -14.46 9.64 -2.76
CA SER A 319 -13.23 10.32 -3.26
C SER A 319 -13.47 11.15 -4.53
N PRO A 320 -12.54 12.06 -4.90
CA PRO A 320 -12.09 12.16 -6.30
C PRO A 320 -10.57 12.07 -6.47
N GLU A 321 -10.14 11.45 -7.58
CA GLU A 321 -8.75 11.36 -8.07
C GLU A 321 -8.44 12.49 -9.08
N PRO A 322 -7.17 12.82 -9.37
CA PRO A 322 -6.44 12.08 -10.43
C PRO A 322 -4.92 11.86 -10.19
N ALA A 323 -4.38 10.78 -10.76
CA ALA A 323 -2.94 10.45 -10.90
C ALA A 323 -2.24 11.25 -12.04
N PRO A 324 -0.98 10.97 -12.47
CA PRO A 324 0.03 10.03 -11.93
C PRO A 324 1.48 10.58 -11.83
N ALA A 325 2.32 9.95 -10.99
CA ALA A 325 3.68 9.48 -11.34
C ALA A 325 4.48 8.98 -10.11
N HIS A 326 5.14 7.83 -10.33
CA HIS A 326 6.36 7.30 -9.70
C HIS A 326 6.19 5.91 -9.07
N SER A 327 6.45 4.90 -9.91
CA SER A 327 6.58 3.50 -9.54
C SER A 327 7.99 3.23 -9.00
N ILE A 328 8.12 3.03 -7.68
CA ILE A 328 9.19 2.23 -7.08
C ILE A 328 8.56 1.35 -6.00
N SER A 329 8.77 0.03 -6.12
CA SER A 329 8.52 -1.09 -5.19
C SER A 329 8.24 -0.70 -3.73
N GLU A 330 7.25 -1.21 -3.01
CA GLU A 330 6.66 -2.58 -3.04
C GLU A 330 7.68 -3.72 -2.99
N TRP A 331 8.61 -3.64 -2.03
CA TRP A 331 9.10 -4.81 -1.31
C TRP A 331 8.95 -4.53 0.19
N ARG A 332 7.89 -5.07 0.80
CA ARG A 332 7.82 -5.26 2.26
C ARG A 332 8.03 -6.75 2.53
N GLU A 333 9.22 -7.23 2.20
CA GLU A 333 9.73 -8.43 2.83
C GLU A 333 10.05 -8.12 4.29
N GLU A 334 9.93 -9.14 5.14
CA GLU A 334 10.25 -9.02 6.56
C GLU A 334 11.74 -8.79 6.69
N THR A 335 12.16 -7.56 6.97
CA THR A 335 13.56 -7.23 7.24
C THR A 335 13.98 -7.95 8.51
N ASN A 336 14.64 -9.08 8.31
CA ASN A 336 15.28 -9.90 9.32
C ASN A 336 16.12 -8.98 10.22
N PRO A 337 15.98 -8.99 11.56
CA PRO A 337 16.60 -7.98 12.43
C PRO A 337 18.13 -7.88 12.29
N ASP A 338 18.79 -8.95 11.83
CA ASP A 338 20.22 -8.92 11.48
C ASP A 338 20.53 -8.02 10.27
N PHE A 339 19.63 -7.89 9.28
CA PHE A 339 19.84 -7.07 8.07
C PHE A 339 20.05 -5.59 8.42
N GLU A 340 19.12 -4.99 9.17
CA GLU A 340 19.19 -3.58 9.57
C GLU A 340 20.41 -3.32 10.48
N TRP A 341 20.78 -4.29 11.31
CA TRP A 341 21.98 -4.22 12.14
C TRP A 341 23.27 -4.25 11.31
N VAL A 342 23.35 -5.08 10.28
CA VAL A 342 24.51 -5.15 9.37
C VAL A 342 24.63 -3.85 8.56
N VAL A 343 23.54 -3.33 7.99
CA VAL A 343 23.52 -2.04 7.27
C VAL A 343 24.01 -0.91 8.19
N MET A 344 23.50 -0.83 9.42
CA MET A 344 23.90 0.19 10.39
C MET A 344 25.36 0.04 10.85
N LYS A 345 25.89 -1.19 10.94
CA LYS A 345 27.30 -1.45 11.27
C LYS A 345 28.25 -1.03 10.13
N LEU A 346 27.87 -1.30 8.88
CA LEU A 346 28.61 -0.85 7.70
C LEU A 346 28.59 0.68 7.58
N GLN A 347 27.44 1.32 7.81
CA GLN A 347 27.31 2.78 7.77
C GLN A 347 28.21 3.49 8.80
N ASN A 348 28.43 2.87 9.97
CA ASN A 348 29.38 3.37 10.97
C ASN A 348 30.87 3.17 10.58
N SER A 349 31.15 2.20 9.70
CA SER A 349 32.53 1.87 9.26
C SER A 349 32.93 2.58 7.96
N PHE A 350 31.94 2.87 7.11
CA PHE A 350 32.08 3.61 5.86
C PHE A 350 31.13 4.82 5.84
N PRO A 351 31.42 5.90 6.58
CA PRO A 351 30.51 7.06 6.70
C PRO A 351 30.27 7.82 5.39
N PHE A 352 31.07 7.53 4.35
CA PHE A 352 30.99 8.13 3.02
C PHE A 352 30.15 7.32 2.02
N CYS A 353 29.75 6.09 2.38
CA CYS A 353 28.89 5.26 1.54
C CYS A 353 27.41 5.62 1.78
N GLU A 354 26.66 5.79 0.69
CA GLU A 354 25.23 6.07 0.78
C GLU A 354 24.48 4.84 1.32
N ARG A 355 23.54 5.08 2.24
CA ARG A 355 22.74 4.02 2.87
C ARG A 355 22.06 3.05 1.87
N PRO A 356 21.38 3.49 0.78
CA PRO A 356 20.79 2.54 -0.18
C PRO A 356 21.83 1.67 -0.90
N PHE A 357 23.05 2.18 -1.12
CA PHE A 357 24.15 1.39 -1.70
C PHE A 357 24.66 0.31 -0.73
N LEU A 358 24.70 0.61 0.58
CA LEU A 358 24.99 -0.39 1.60
C LEU A 358 23.87 -1.43 1.74
N GLU A 359 22.60 -1.01 1.63
CA GLU A 359 21.44 -1.92 1.61
C GLU A 359 21.53 -2.91 0.43
N ASP A 360 21.81 -2.43 -0.79
CA ASP A 360 22.01 -3.29 -1.98
C ASP A 360 23.16 -4.30 -1.81
N ILE A 361 24.30 -3.89 -1.23
CA ILE A 361 25.43 -4.80 -0.96
C ILE A 361 25.06 -5.86 0.07
N VAL A 362 24.35 -5.50 1.14
CA VAL A 362 23.93 -6.47 2.17
C VAL A 362 22.89 -7.43 1.61
N ILE A 363 22.01 -7.00 0.70
CA ILE A 363 21.12 -7.89 -0.07
C ILE A 363 21.95 -8.86 -0.92
N GLN A 364 22.93 -8.34 -1.68
CA GLN A 364 23.79 -9.16 -2.55
C GLN A 364 24.63 -10.19 -1.76
N CYS A 365 25.01 -9.88 -0.52
CA CYS A 365 25.71 -10.78 0.41
C CYS A 365 24.77 -11.66 1.26
N ASN A 366 23.46 -11.69 0.99
CA ASN A 366 22.46 -12.43 1.78
C ASN A 366 22.48 -12.12 3.30
N GLY A 367 22.85 -10.90 3.68
CA GLY A 367 23.01 -10.50 5.09
C GLY A 367 24.37 -10.81 5.71
N ASP A 368 25.32 -11.43 4.99
CA ASP A 368 26.67 -11.65 5.53
C ASP A 368 27.48 -10.35 5.60
N CYS A 369 27.61 -9.86 6.84
CA CYS A 369 28.39 -8.67 7.17
C CYS A 369 29.84 -8.73 6.69
N GLN A 370 30.49 -9.89 6.75
CA GLN A 370 31.92 -9.99 6.47
C GLN A 370 32.20 -9.94 4.97
N GLN A 371 31.37 -10.61 4.16
CA GLN A 371 31.43 -10.52 2.70
C GLN A 371 31.12 -9.10 2.22
N ALA A 372 30.20 -8.39 2.88
CA ALA A 372 29.90 -7.00 2.56
C ALA A 372 31.09 -6.06 2.87
N TYR A 373 31.87 -6.30 3.93
CA TYR A 373 33.13 -5.58 4.19
C TYR A 373 34.16 -5.83 3.07
N ASP A 374 34.33 -7.08 2.64
CA ASP A 374 35.32 -7.46 1.62
C ASP A 374 34.99 -6.88 0.22
N LEU A 375 33.75 -6.44 -0.02
CA LEU A 375 33.33 -5.71 -1.23
C LEU A 375 33.46 -4.18 -1.13
N LEU A 376 33.76 -3.65 0.06
CA LEU A 376 33.87 -2.21 0.36
C LEU A 376 35.33 -1.76 0.64
N ILE A 377 36.29 -2.66 0.46
CA ILE A 377 37.76 -2.47 0.62
C ILE A 377 38.44 -2.54 -0.76
#